data_AF-A0A936XH87-F1
#
_entry.id   AF-A0A936XH87-F1
#
_cell.length_a   1.000
_cell.length_b   1.000
_cell.length_c   1.000
_cell.angle_alpha   90.00
_cell.angle_beta   90.00
_cell.angle_gamma   90.00
#
_symmetry.space_group_name_H-M   'P 1'
#
loop_
_entity.id
_entity.type
_entity.pdbx_description
1 polymer ?
#
loop_
_entity_poly.entity_id
_entity_poly.type
_entity_poly.pdbx_seq_one_letter_code
_entity_poly.pdbx_strand_id
1 'polypeptide(L)'
;MLNLALSNRNLATRRILMALGVSLLLHFGVLSRPGFFSSAKKATSHSPLQVSLVAPVATVATPGQPPAESASEVVLSAQESRVARKIEQQAAKPVVPVKPAEPKTQEPPSIPEVTVKPSEAKPAAPASVQTSSPPANEPADQSPGVPLPGLTGQVKRVAIEFEIYSGADRQLTGSGQHRYVSDIGGNYGVSIKQVLKDGDPAQGQPWQLEISGTIGRQGLNPILFQIQGAVSERLMALKEVPENSSALPPKGRSGRMPDGLLDRQSLLYQFMLQPPALTGGKLWLSDGATHRLYTYRLAGIETFIIPSLGGVRTIKLVFSTSDSPEIVELWLVPDLHYLPAKVRHIDRQGVVTEQVVISLDFS
;
A
#
# COMPACT_ATOMS: atom_id res chain seq x y z
N MET A 1 29.41 -57.53 5.05
CA MET A 1 28.99 -56.34 5.83
C MET A 1 27.54 -55.87 5.59
N LEU A 2 26.80 -56.34 4.57
CA LEU A 2 25.44 -55.80 4.29
C LEU A 2 24.35 -56.09 5.35
N ASN A 3 24.41 -57.22 6.08
CA ASN A 3 23.30 -57.65 6.94
C ASN A 3 23.12 -56.86 8.25
N LEU A 4 24.09 -56.04 8.69
CA LEU A 4 23.92 -55.21 9.90
C LEU A 4 23.13 -53.91 9.63
N ALA A 5 23.10 -53.41 8.39
CA ALA A 5 22.46 -52.13 8.06
C ALA A 5 20.92 -52.19 8.09
N LEU A 6 20.33 -53.35 7.80
CA LEU A 6 18.87 -53.52 7.71
C LEU A 6 18.20 -53.62 9.08
N SER A 7 18.86 -54.22 10.07
CA SER A 7 18.32 -54.37 11.44
C SER A 7 18.09 -53.01 12.13
N ASN A 8 19.02 -52.08 11.97
CA ASN A 8 19.01 -50.80 12.68
C ASN A 8 17.89 -49.83 12.21
N ARG A 9 17.49 -49.90 10.92
CA ARG A 9 16.40 -49.08 10.36
C ARG A 9 15.03 -49.41 10.98
N ASN A 10 14.78 -50.69 11.27
CA ASN A 10 13.54 -51.12 11.93
C ASN A 10 13.45 -50.63 13.38
N LEU A 11 14.59 -50.55 14.08
CA LEU A 11 14.64 -50.05 15.46
C LEU A 11 14.37 -48.54 15.53
N ALA A 12 14.95 -47.75 14.62
CA ALA A 12 14.72 -46.31 14.54
C ALA A 12 13.26 -45.98 14.19
N THR A 13 12.69 -46.66 13.18
CA THR A 13 11.30 -46.46 12.76
C THR A 13 10.30 -46.78 13.88
N ARG A 14 10.53 -47.88 14.63
CA ARG A 14 9.74 -48.21 15.82
C ARG A 14 9.82 -47.15 16.92
N ARG A 15 10.99 -46.58 17.18
CA ARG A 15 11.16 -45.51 18.17
C ARG A 15 10.40 -44.24 17.79
N ILE A 16 10.41 -43.85 16.50
CA ILE A 16 9.66 -42.69 15.99
C ILE A 16 8.15 -42.92 16.12
N LEU A 17 7.64 -44.10 15.74
CA LEU A 17 6.23 -44.45 15.89
C LEU A 17 5.76 -44.43 17.35
N MET A 18 6.57 -44.96 18.28
CA MET A 18 6.28 -44.92 19.72
C MET A 18 6.26 -43.48 20.25
N ALA A 19 7.22 -42.64 19.85
CA ALA A 19 7.26 -41.22 20.25
C ALA A 19 6.04 -40.45 19.73
N LEU A 20 5.62 -40.71 18.49
CA LEU A 20 4.41 -40.11 17.90
C LEU A 20 3.15 -40.52 18.67
N GLY A 21 3.01 -41.80 19.00
CA GLY A 21 1.87 -42.32 19.78
C GLY A 21 1.79 -41.74 21.19
N VAL A 22 2.93 -41.61 21.89
CA VAL A 22 3.00 -40.96 23.21
C VAL A 22 2.63 -39.48 23.11
N SER A 23 3.12 -38.77 22.09
CA SER A 23 2.79 -37.35 21.86
C SER A 23 1.28 -37.15 21.65
N LEU A 24 0.65 -37.98 20.81
CA LEU A 24 -0.79 -37.91 20.54
C LEU A 24 -1.63 -38.19 21.80
N LEU A 25 -1.27 -39.22 22.59
CA LEU A 25 -1.92 -39.52 23.88
C LEU A 25 -1.83 -38.34 24.86
N LEU A 26 -0.68 -37.67 24.92
CA LEU A 26 -0.45 -36.54 25.83
C LEU A 26 -1.30 -35.33 25.43
N HIS A 27 -1.39 -35.01 24.13
CA HIS A 27 -2.28 -33.95 23.64
C HIS A 27 -3.76 -34.29 23.87
N PHE A 28 -4.17 -35.55 23.64
CA PHE A 28 -5.55 -35.99 23.89
C PHE A 28 -5.92 -35.88 25.38
N GLY A 29 -4.99 -36.21 26.30
CA GLY A 29 -5.17 -36.06 27.74
C GLY A 29 -5.23 -34.60 28.23
N VAL A 30 -4.63 -33.65 27.50
CA VAL A 30 -4.80 -32.21 27.78
C VAL A 30 -6.16 -31.71 27.29
N LEU A 31 -6.54 -32.07 26.06
CA LEU A 31 -7.82 -31.65 25.45
C LEU A 31 -9.05 -32.28 26.12
N SER A 32 -8.92 -33.47 26.70
CA SER A 32 -10.03 -34.18 27.38
C SER A 32 -10.33 -33.66 28.80
N ARG A 33 -9.65 -32.60 29.28
CA ARG A 33 -9.94 -32.02 30.60
C ARG A 33 -11.26 -31.22 30.58
N PRO A 34 -12.29 -31.64 31.32
CA PRO A 34 -13.54 -30.88 31.40
C PRO A 34 -13.28 -29.52 32.06
N GLY A 35 -13.68 -28.44 31.37
CA GLY A 35 -13.51 -27.06 31.81
C GLY A 35 -12.66 -26.17 30.90
N PHE A 36 -11.89 -26.71 29.96
CA PHE A 36 -11.00 -25.92 29.09
C PHE A 36 -11.74 -24.92 28.17
N PHE A 37 -13.05 -25.13 27.93
CA PHE A 37 -13.91 -24.24 27.14
C PHE A 37 -14.88 -23.38 27.98
N SER A 38 -14.85 -23.47 29.32
CA SER A 38 -15.73 -22.67 30.19
C SER A 38 -15.14 -21.29 30.50
N SER A 39 -15.10 -20.42 29.49
CA SER A 39 -14.93 -18.98 29.69
C SER A 39 -15.78 -18.15 28.72
N ALA A 40 -17.07 -18.49 28.66
CA ALA A 40 -18.09 -17.67 28.02
C ALA A 40 -18.99 -17.03 29.08
N LYS A 41 -18.71 -15.75 29.42
CA LYS A 41 -19.66 -14.67 29.79
C LYS A 41 -19.01 -13.60 30.68
N LYS A 42 -18.81 -12.40 30.10
CA LYS A 42 -19.43 -11.19 30.65
C LYS A 42 -19.61 -10.17 29.53
N ALA A 43 -20.78 -10.17 28.91
CA ALA A 43 -21.16 -9.11 27.99
C ALA A 43 -21.47 -7.86 28.83
N THR A 44 -20.58 -6.86 28.79
CA THR A 44 -20.85 -5.57 29.42
C THR A 44 -21.85 -4.82 28.55
N SER A 45 -23.10 -4.78 28.99
CA SER A 45 -24.16 -3.99 28.36
C SER A 45 -23.83 -2.50 28.47
N HIS A 46 -23.40 -1.89 27.37
CA HIS A 46 -23.31 -0.43 27.26
C HIS A 46 -24.70 0.15 27.03
N SER A 47 -25.15 1.07 27.90
CA SER A 47 -26.40 1.80 27.69
C SER A 47 -26.34 2.62 26.40
N PRO A 48 -27.40 2.62 25.56
CA PRO A 48 -27.44 3.48 24.39
C PRO A 48 -27.49 4.95 24.81
N LEU A 49 -26.60 5.75 24.23
CA LEU A 49 -26.57 7.20 24.44
C LEU A 49 -27.78 7.84 23.75
N GLN A 50 -28.84 8.14 24.49
CA GLN A 50 -30.01 8.84 23.94
C GLN A 50 -29.67 10.32 23.72
N VAL A 51 -29.35 10.68 22.48
CA VAL A 51 -29.25 12.08 22.05
C VAL A 51 -30.62 12.52 21.53
N SER A 52 -31.33 13.32 22.33
CA SER A 52 -32.55 13.99 21.87
C SER A 52 -32.17 15.31 21.21
N LEU A 53 -32.53 15.47 19.93
CA LEU A 53 -32.34 16.71 19.19
C LEU A 53 -33.41 17.73 19.60
N VAL A 54 -33.01 18.75 20.36
CA VAL A 54 -33.88 19.90 20.64
C VAL A 54 -34.02 20.70 19.35
N ALA A 55 -35.20 20.68 18.74
CA ALA A 55 -35.51 21.52 17.59
C ALA A 55 -35.44 23.00 17.99
N PRO A 56 -34.92 23.89 17.13
CA PRO A 56 -34.96 25.33 17.40
C PRO A 56 -36.40 25.80 17.48
N VAL A 57 -36.69 26.68 18.45
CA VAL A 57 -38.01 27.31 18.59
C VAL A 57 -38.27 28.19 17.37
N ALA A 58 -39.02 27.66 16.40
CA ALA A 58 -39.60 28.45 15.34
C ALA A 58 -40.75 29.29 15.92
N THR A 59 -40.59 30.60 15.94
CA THR A 59 -41.66 31.53 16.27
C THR A 59 -42.74 31.46 15.19
N VAL A 60 -43.80 30.68 15.44
CA VAL A 60 -44.96 30.58 14.54
C VAL A 60 -46.08 31.48 15.04
N ALA A 61 -46.37 32.53 14.27
CA ALA A 61 -47.65 33.21 14.36
C ALA A 61 -48.75 32.31 13.75
N THR A 62 -49.86 32.17 14.46
CA THR A 62 -51.02 31.34 14.09
C THR A 62 -51.66 31.84 12.78
N PRO A 63 -52.08 30.94 11.86
CA PRO A 63 -53.53 30.80 11.63
C PRO A 63 -54.03 29.37 11.30
N GLY A 64 -55.19 29.04 11.90
CA GLY A 64 -56.33 28.27 11.35
C GLY A 64 -56.19 27.14 10.30
N GLN A 65 -56.36 25.91 10.79
CA GLN A 65 -57.28 24.84 10.30
C GLN A 65 -57.06 24.14 8.92
N PRO A 66 -57.13 22.78 8.85
CA PRO A 66 -57.04 21.94 7.63
C PRO A 66 -58.44 21.69 6.99
N PRO A 67 -58.62 21.08 5.79
CA PRO A 67 -58.10 19.77 5.31
C PRO A 67 -57.54 19.82 3.84
N ALA A 68 -57.30 18.75 3.05
CA ALA A 68 -57.65 17.32 3.14
C ALA A 68 -56.69 16.37 2.36
N GLU A 69 -56.71 15.08 2.74
CA GLU A 69 -56.87 13.87 1.91
C GLU A 69 -56.35 13.81 0.44
N SER A 70 -55.42 12.88 0.17
CA SER A 70 -55.63 11.80 -0.82
C SER A 70 -54.52 10.74 -0.71
N ALA A 71 -54.90 9.47 -0.75
CA ALA A 71 -53.97 8.36 -0.95
C ALA A 71 -53.67 8.15 -2.45
N SER A 72 -52.53 7.52 -2.76
CA SER A 72 -52.50 6.40 -3.73
C SER A 72 -51.18 5.63 -3.65
N GLU A 73 -51.33 4.35 -3.39
CA GLU A 73 -50.33 3.29 -3.49
C GLU A 73 -50.32 2.75 -4.92
N VAL A 74 -49.14 2.57 -5.54
CA VAL A 74 -48.97 1.67 -6.70
C VAL A 74 -47.65 0.92 -6.55
N VAL A 75 -47.74 -0.40 -6.71
CA VAL A 75 -46.65 -1.38 -6.56
C VAL A 75 -46.30 -1.95 -7.95
N LEU A 76 -45.31 -2.87 -8.03
CA LEU A 76 -44.92 -3.69 -9.19
C LEU A 76 -44.08 -2.96 -10.28
N SER A 77 -43.17 -3.61 -11.03
CA SER A 77 -42.72 -5.02 -11.07
C SER A 77 -41.32 -5.20 -11.70
N ALA A 78 -40.71 -6.37 -11.48
CA ALA A 78 -39.85 -7.20 -12.37
C ALA A 78 -39.15 -6.56 -13.60
N GLN A 79 -37.82 -6.65 -13.78
CA GLN A 79 -36.97 -7.85 -14.03
C GLN A 79 -37.00 -8.35 -15.49
N GLU A 80 -35.90 -8.11 -16.23
CA GLU A 80 -35.36 -8.83 -17.39
C GLU A 80 -34.06 -8.08 -17.84
N SER A 81 -33.05 -8.63 -18.54
CA SER A 81 -32.95 -9.87 -19.33
C SER A 81 -31.51 -10.45 -19.37
N ARG A 82 -31.36 -11.71 -19.80
CA ARG A 82 -30.08 -12.43 -20.01
C ARG A 82 -29.75 -12.55 -21.52
N VAL A 83 -28.57 -12.10 -21.94
CA VAL A 83 -27.85 -12.55 -23.18
C VAL A 83 -26.34 -12.35 -22.90
N ALA A 84 -25.42 -13.32 -22.80
CA ALA A 84 -25.05 -14.53 -23.58
C ALA A 84 -23.99 -14.29 -24.69
N ARG A 85 -23.03 -15.25 -24.81
CA ARG A 85 -21.78 -15.32 -25.64
C ARG A 85 -20.53 -14.75 -24.93
N LYS A 86 -19.42 -15.47 -24.69
CA LYS A 86 -18.77 -16.68 -25.26
C LYS A 86 -18.08 -16.50 -26.63
N ILE A 87 -16.77 -16.28 -26.58
CA ILE A 87 -15.70 -16.55 -27.58
C ILE A 87 -14.47 -16.93 -26.71
N GLU A 88 -14.03 -18.19 -26.64
CA GLU A 88 -13.07 -18.87 -27.54
C GLU A 88 -11.65 -18.24 -27.47
N GLN A 89 -10.80 -18.62 -26.51
CA GLN A 89 -9.87 -19.77 -26.54
C GLN A 89 -9.06 -19.95 -27.84
N GLN A 90 -7.81 -19.47 -27.83
CA GLN A 90 -6.69 -20.10 -28.56
C GLN A 90 -5.37 -19.89 -27.81
N ALA A 91 -4.41 -20.77 -28.04
CA ALA A 91 -3.23 -20.96 -27.17
C ALA A 91 -1.90 -20.85 -27.93
N ALA A 92 -0.81 -20.51 -27.22
CA ALA A 92 0.56 -20.91 -27.55
C ALA A 92 1.47 -20.85 -26.31
N LYS A 93 2.63 -21.52 -26.39
CA LYS A 93 3.55 -21.85 -25.27
C LYS A 93 4.94 -21.16 -25.44
N PRO A 94 5.93 -21.35 -24.53
CA PRO A 94 6.88 -20.28 -24.15
C PRO A 94 8.22 -20.29 -24.91
N VAL A 95 9.00 -19.22 -24.74
CA VAL A 95 10.44 -19.15 -25.08
C VAL A 95 11.25 -18.50 -23.96
N VAL A 96 12.40 -19.10 -23.68
CA VAL A 96 13.52 -18.77 -22.76
C VAL A 96 14.77 -19.38 -23.44
N PRO A 97 16.06 -18.99 -23.20
CA PRO A 97 16.67 -17.84 -22.50
C PRO A 97 17.64 -17.00 -23.38
N VAL A 98 18.15 -15.87 -22.87
CA VAL A 98 19.57 -15.46 -23.08
C VAL A 98 20.14 -14.80 -21.82
N LYS A 99 21.39 -15.15 -21.47
CA LYS A 99 22.21 -14.58 -20.39
C LYS A 99 23.29 -13.66 -20.98
N PRO A 100 23.38 -12.37 -20.58
CA PRO A 100 24.60 -11.57 -20.75
C PRO A 100 25.60 -11.77 -19.60
N ALA A 101 26.88 -11.48 -19.87
CA ALA A 101 28.01 -11.75 -18.98
C ALA A 101 28.49 -10.51 -18.19
N GLU A 102 29.32 -10.75 -17.18
CA GLU A 102 29.99 -9.75 -16.35
C GLU A 102 31.02 -8.91 -17.15
N PRO A 103 31.10 -7.58 -16.92
CA PRO A 103 32.30 -6.80 -17.17
C PRO A 103 33.19 -6.78 -15.92
N LYS A 104 34.51 -6.97 -16.11
CA LYS A 104 35.51 -7.00 -15.03
C LYS A 104 35.81 -5.61 -14.47
N THR A 105 36.10 -5.58 -13.17
CA THR A 105 36.82 -4.51 -12.47
C THR A 105 38.09 -4.07 -13.22
N GLN A 106 38.27 -2.76 -13.38
CA GLN A 106 39.58 -2.13 -13.50
C GLN A 106 39.65 -0.94 -12.53
N GLU A 107 40.65 -0.99 -11.65
CA GLU A 107 40.99 0.06 -10.67
C GLU A 107 42.11 0.93 -11.27
N PRO A 108 42.17 2.25 -11.00
CA PRO A 108 42.97 3.18 -11.81
C PRO A 108 44.41 3.38 -11.31
N PRO A 109 45.36 3.74 -12.20
CA PRO A 109 46.55 4.48 -11.83
C PRO A 109 46.30 5.99 -11.90
N SER A 110 46.88 6.73 -10.96
CA SER A 110 46.64 8.16 -10.74
C SER A 110 47.91 9.01 -10.99
N ILE A 111 47.72 10.33 -11.17
CA ILE A 111 48.73 11.43 -11.03
C ILE A 111 49.74 11.53 -12.23
N PRO A 112 50.25 12.73 -12.64
CA PRO A 112 50.00 14.09 -12.14
C PRO A 112 49.39 15.12 -13.13
N GLU A 113 48.82 16.14 -12.51
CA GLU A 113 48.60 17.50 -12.97
C GLU A 113 49.87 18.21 -13.47
N VAL A 114 49.79 18.90 -14.62
CA VAL A 114 50.77 19.94 -15.02
C VAL A 114 50.00 21.19 -15.46
N THR A 115 50.18 22.27 -14.70
CA THR A 115 49.62 23.60 -14.99
C THR A 115 50.57 24.41 -15.87
N VAL A 116 50.11 24.86 -17.05
CA VAL A 116 50.62 26.08 -17.71
C VAL A 116 49.48 26.84 -18.38
N LYS A 117 49.50 28.17 -18.22
CA LYS A 117 48.55 29.19 -18.72
C LYS A 117 49.41 30.41 -19.13
N PRO A 118 48.93 31.44 -19.85
CA PRO A 118 47.95 31.53 -20.95
C PRO A 118 48.62 32.01 -22.27
N SER A 119 47.85 32.11 -23.37
CA SER A 119 48.18 33.03 -24.48
C SER A 119 46.91 33.66 -25.09
N GLU A 120 46.90 34.98 -25.18
CA GLU A 120 45.96 35.85 -25.93
C GLU A 120 46.42 35.96 -27.41
N ALA A 121 45.62 36.31 -28.43
CA ALA A 121 44.21 36.69 -28.51
C ALA A 121 43.68 36.70 -29.98
N LYS A 122 42.39 36.33 -30.17
CA LYS A 122 41.38 36.92 -31.11
C LYS A 122 41.64 36.90 -32.66
N PRO A 123 40.67 37.30 -33.52
CA PRO A 123 39.47 36.56 -33.96
C PRO A 123 39.38 36.26 -35.48
N ALA A 124 38.57 35.27 -35.86
CA ALA A 124 37.76 35.34 -37.10
C ALA A 124 36.53 34.39 -37.06
N ALA A 125 35.39 34.88 -37.55
CA ALA A 125 34.17 34.14 -37.90
C ALA A 125 33.39 34.98 -38.93
N PRO A 126 32.38 34.46 -39.66
CA PRO A 126 31.94 33.07 -39.81
C PRO A 126 31.94 32.60 -41.30
N ALA A 127 31.65 31.31 -41.54
CA ALA A 127 31.22 30.80 -42.84
C ALA A 127 30.06 29.80 -42.67
N SER A 128 29.20 29.65 -43.68
CA SER A 128 27.82 29.20 -43.50
C SER A 128 27.41 28.00 -44.38
N VAL A 129 26.80 26.99 -43.72
CA VAL A 129 25.75 26.03 -44.15
C VAL A 129 25.97 25.07 -45.36
N GLN A 130 25.33 23.90 -45.24
CA GLN A 130 24.97 22.86 -46.26
C GLN A 130 26.10 21.88 -46.61
N THR A 131 25.89 20.56 -46.77
CA THR A 131 24.68 19.76 -47.12
C THR A 131 24.81 18.36 -46.46
N SER A 132 23.80 17.67 -45.93
CA SER A 132 22.88 16.79 -46.71
C SER A 132 22.06 15.85 -45.80
N SER A 133 20.95 15.33 -46.32
CA SER A 133 20.17 14.15 -45.87
C SER A 133 19.97 13.27 -47.13
N PRO A 134 19.60 11.95 -47.11
CA PRO A 134 18.59 11.29 -46.24
C PRO A 134 18.91 9.77 -45.99
N PRO A 135 17.98 8.78 -45.86
CA PRO A 135 16.59 8.72 -45.36
C PRO A 135 16.31 7.59 -44.30
N ALA A 136 15.07 7.60 -43.77
CA ALA A 136 14.22 6.44 -43.38
C ALA A 136 14.42 5.63 -42.07
N ASN A 137 13.30 5.56 -41.33
CA ASN A 137 12.80 4.48 -40.47
C ASN A 137 13.56 4.06 -39.20
N GLU A 138 13.22 4.71 -38.08
CA GLU A 138 13.02 4.03 -36.80
C GLU A 138 11.70 4.51 -36.17
N PRO A 139 10.91 3.64 -35.50
CA PRO A 139 9.73 4.07 -34.75
C PRO A 139 10.19 4.87 -33.52
N ALA A 140 9.64 6.07 -33.33
CA ALA A 140 9.94 6.88 -32.15
C ALA A 140 9.34 6.26 -30.88
N ASP A 141 10.14 5.49 -30.16
CA ASP A 141 9.78 4.98 -28.83
C ASP A 141 9.96 6.07 -27.76
N GLN A 142 8.89 6.35 -27.03
CA GLN A 142 8.81 7.08 -25.75
C GLN A 142 9.51 8.44 -25.67
N SER A 143 8.80 9.49 -26.09
CA SER A 143 9.02 10.81 -25.49
C SER A 143 8.72 10.72 -23.98
N PRO A 144 9.62 11.14 -23.08
CA PRO A 144 9.30 11.31 -21.66
C PRO A 144 8.25 12.42 -21.55
N GLY A 145 6.99 12.03 -21.36
CA GLY A 145 5.89 12.99 -21.26
C GLY A 145 6.15 13.96 -20.11
N VAL A 146 6.10 15.26 -20.39
CA VAL A 146 6.24 16.30 -19.36
C VAL A 146 5.16 16.05 -18.31
N PRO A 147 5.52 15.78 -17.03
CA PRO A 147 4.54 15.53 -15.99
C PRO A 147 3.70 16.80 -15.76
N LEU A 148 2.42 16.71 -16.10
CA LEU A 148 1.47 17.82 -15.99
C LEU A 148 1.11 18.11 -14.52
N PRO A 149 0.72 19.36 -14.20
CA PRO A 149 0.01 19.66 -12.98
C PRO A 149 -1.32 18.89 -12.99
N GLY A 150 -1.49 17.97 -12.04
CA GLY A 150 -2.71 17.21 -11.82
C GLY A 150 -3.83 18.09 -11.25
N LEU A 151 -5.00 17.49 -11.02
CA LEU A 151 -6.14 18.22 -10.44
C LEU A 151 -5.77 18.82 -9.08
N THR A 152 -6.05 20.12 -8.91
CA THR A 152 -5.86 20.84 -7.65
C THR A 152 -7.23 21.17 -7.05
N GLY A 153 -7.50 20.59 -5.87
CA GLY A 153 -8.77 20.68 -5.18
C GLY A 153 -8.67 20.01 -3.81
N GLN A 154 -9.48 20.46 -2.84
CA GLN A 154 -9.45 19.88 -1.50
C GLN A 154 -10.26 18.58 -1.45
N VAL A 155 -9.60 17.46 -1.68
CA VAL A 155 -10.16 16.12 -1.40
C VAL A 155 -10.35 15.99 0.11
N LYS A 156 -11.59 15.77 0.56
CA LYS A 156 -11.95 15.67 1.99
C LYS A 156 -12.15 14.24 2.45
N ARG A 157 -12.51 13.34 1.54
CA ARG A 157 -12.63 11.90 1.81
C ARG A 157 -12.03 11.11 0.66
N VAL A 158 -11.36 10.02 1.01
CA VAL A 158 -10.96 8.97 0.07
C VAL A 158 -11.36 7.63 0.67
N ALA A 159 -11.98 6.77 -0.12
CA ALA A 159 -12.14 5.35 0.18
C ALA A 159 -11.39 4.56 -0.89
N ILE A 160 -10.51 3.66 -0.47
CA ILE A 160 -9.72 2.81 -1.36
C ILE A 160 -9.87 1.37 -0.87
N GLU A 161 -10.16 0.45 -1.76
CA GLU A 161 -10.02 -0.99 -1.51
C GLU A 161 -8.74 -1.47 -2.18
N PHE A 162 -7.98 -2.33 -1.49
CA PHE A 162 -6.68 -2.79 -1.97
C PHE A 162 -6.41 -4.26 -1.61
N GLU A 163 -5.54 -4.87 -2.41
CA GLU A 163 -4.98 -6.19 -2.20
C GLU A 163 -3.53 -6.09 -1.75
N ILE A 164 -3.12 -7.00 -0.86
CA ILE A 164 -1.76 -7.08 -0.33
C ILE A 164 -1.05 -8.30 -0.93
N TYR A 165 0.03 -8.06 -1.66
CA TYR A 165 0.87 -9.08 -2.26
C TYR A 165 2.22 -9.16 -1.54
N SER A 166 2.78 -10.36 -1.38
CA SER A 166 4.12 -10.55 -0.79
C SER A 166 4.98 -11.55 -1.60
N GLY A 167 6.30 -11.44 -1.43
CA GLY A 167 7.29 -12.32 -2.04
C GLY A 167 7.52 -12.07 -3.53
N ALA A 168 8.53 -12.75 -4.09
CA ALA A 168 8.92 -12.63 -5.50
C ALA A 168 7.80 -13.08 -6.47
N ASP A 169 7.05 -14.12 -6.09
CA ASP A 169 5.95 -14.67 -6.88
C ASP A 169 4.65 -13.84 -6.80
N ARG A 170 4.66 -12.72 -6.06
CA ARG A 170 3.48 -11.87 -5.79
C ARG A 170 2.30 -12.70 -5.29
N GLN A 171 2.49 -13.43 -4.18
CA GLN A 171 1.41 -14.18 -3.55
C GLN A 171 0.40 -13.22 -2.91
N LEU A 172 -0.89 -13.39 -3.17
CA LEU A 172 -1.95 -12.65 -2.48
C LEU A 172 -1.99 -13.10 -1.00
N THR A 173 -1.78 -12.16 -0.09
CA THR A 173 -1.71 -12.39 1.37
C THR A 173 -2.87 -11.79 2.15
N GLY A 174 -3.63 -10.87 1.55
CA GLY A 174 -4.80 -10.27 2.17
C GLY A 174 -5.41 -9.15 1.33
N SER A 175 -6.45 -8.54 1.87
CA SER A 175 -7.13 -7.36 1.31
C SER A 175 -7.55 -6.42 2.44
N GLY A 176 -7.66 -5.14 2.13
CA GLY A 176 -8.01 -4.11 3.10
C GLY A 176 -8.76 -2.94 2.49
N GLN A 177 -9.31 -2.10 3.37
CA GLN A 177 -9.88 -0.81 3.02
C GLN A 177 -9.08 0.31 3.69
N HIS A 178 -8.71 1.29 2.88
CA HIS A 178 -8.16 2.59 3.23
C HIS A 178 -9.28 3.62 3.28
N ARG A 179 -9.30 4.44 4.33
CA ARG A 179 -10.20 5.58 4.46
C ARG A 179 -9.45 6.80 4.98
N TYR A 180 -9.22 7.78 4.11
CA TYR A 180 -8.75 9.11 4.47
C TYR A 180 -9.96 10.02 4.72
N VAL A 181 -9.91 10.84 5.77
CA VAL A 181 -10.87 11.93 6.02
C VAL A 181 -10.11 13.16 6.52
N SER A 182 -10.43 14.34 6.01
CA SER A 182 -9.98 15.63 6.54
C SER A 182 -11.13 16.58 6.82
N ASP A 183 -10.91 17.53 7.73
CA ASP A 183 -11.88 18.56 8.11
C ASP A 183 -11.42 19.98 7.74
N ILE A 184 -12.31 20.96 7.95
CA ILE A 184 -12.04 22.39 7.68
C ILE A 184 -11.08 22.98 8.73
N GLY A 185 -11.00 22.39 9.92
CA GLY A 185 -10.07 22.79 10.99
C GLY A 185 -8.62 22.36 10.73
N GLY A 186 -8.36 21.63 9.64
CA GLY A 186 -7.04 21.14 9.30
C GLY A 186 -6.64 19.89 10.10
N ASN A 187 -7.58 19.09 10.58
CA ASN A 187 -7.29 17.75 11.08
C ASN A 187 -7.47 16.71 9.96
N TYR A 188 -6.79 15.58 10.09
CA TYR A 188 -7.03 14.42 9.23
C TYR A 188 -6.93 13.10 10.01
N GLY A 189 -7.54 12.07 9.45
CA GLY A 189 -7.38 10.68 9.87
C GLY A 189 -7.22 9.75 8.69
N VAL A 190 -6.42 8.70 8.88
CA VAL A 190 -6.29 7.55 7.97
C VAL A 190 -6.62 6.29 8.74
N SER A 191 -7.66 5.60 8.30
CA SER A 191 -8.08 4.30 8.82
C SER A 191 -7.76 3.23 7.78
N ILE A 192 -7.14 2.14 8.22
CA ILE A 192 -6.81 0.97 7.42
C ILE A 192 -7.37 -0.25 8.15
N LYS A 193 -8.19 -1.06 7.48
CA LYS A 193 -8.83 -2.25 8.07
C LYS A 193 -8.75 -3.44 7.14
N GLN A 194 -8.60 -4.64 7.68
CA GLN A 194 -8.77 -5.88 6.94
C GLN A 194 -10.19 -5.98 6.36
N VAL A 195 -10.29 -6.34 5.07
CA VAL A 195 -11.54 -6.83 4.48
C VAL A 195 -11.60 -8.34 4.73
N LEU A 196 -12.53 -8.75 5.60
CA LEU A 196 -12.80 -10.16 5.87
C LEU A 196 -13.59 -10.77 4.71
N LYS A 197 -13.31 -12.03 4.38
CA LYS A 197 -14.16 -12.82 3.47
C LYS A 197 -15.25 -13.48 4.30
N ASP A 198 -16.50 -13.36 3.86
CA ASP A 198 -17.64 -13.94 4.56
C ASP A 198 -17.48 -15.44 4.76
N GLY A 199 -17.75 -15.91 5.98
CA GLY A 199 -17.81 -17.34 6.29
C GLY A 199 -16.48 -18.04 6.59
N ASP A 200 -15.37 -17.33 6.79
CA ASP A 200 -14.09 -17.92 7.25
C ASP A 200 -13.89 -17.75 8.78
N PRO A 201 -14.28 -18.73 9.62
CA PRO A 201 -14.08 -18.67 11.06
C PRO A 201 -12.63 -18.92 11.50
N ALA A 202 -11.69 -19.19 10.58
CA ALA A 202 -10.28 -19.39 10.90
C ALA A 202 -9.48 -18.08 10.91
N GLN A 203 -10.04 -16.97 10.40
CA GLN A 203 -9.42 -15.67 10.53
C GLN A 203 -9.50 -15.21 11.99
N GLY A 204 -8.32 -14.95 12.59
CA GLY A 204 -8.19 -14.40 13.93
C GLY A 204 -8.71 -12.96 14.04
N GLN A 205 -8.34 -12.24 15.09
CA GLN A 205 -8.78 -10.83 15.17
C GLN A 205 -8.30 -10.03 13.96
N PRO A 206 -9.20 -9.27 13.30
CA PRO A 206 -8.86 -8.51 12.11
C PRO A 206 -7.79 -7.47 12.45
N TRP A 207 -6.84 -7.30 11.53
CA TRP A 207 -5.83 -6.25 11.69
C TRP A 207 -6.43 -4.89 11.31
N GLN A 208 -6.00 -3.86 12.06
CA GLN A 208 -6.45 -2.48 11.91
C GLN A 208 -5.29 -1.54 12.20
N LEU A 209 -5.24 -0.41 11.51
CA LEU A 209 -4.33 0.70 11.76
C LEU A 209 -5.13 2.00 11.67
N GLU A 210 -5.07 2.81 12.72
CA GLU A 210 -5.63 4.15 12.77
C GLU A 210 -4.49 5.14 12.94
N ILE A 211 -4.48 6.21 12.15
CA ILE A 211 -3.55 7.33 12.24
C ILE A 211 -4.37 8.61 12.24
N SER A 212 -4.01 9.57 13.07
CA SER A 212 -4.64 10.90 13.08
C SER A 212 -3.62 12.00 13.33
N GLY A 213 -3.86 13.18 12.78
CA GLY A 213 -2.96 14.31 12.89
C GLY A 213 -3.52 15.60 12.29
N THR A 214 -2.63 16.52 11.96
CA THR A 214 -2.97 17.83 11.40
C THR A 214 -2.43 18.02 9.98
N ILE A 215 -3.02 18.97 9.26
CA ILE A 215 -2.61 19.42 7.93
C ILE A 215 -1.92 20.77 8.13
N GLY A 216 -0.60 20.77 8.05
CA GLY A 216 0.24 21.96 8.15
C GLY A 216 0.63 22.52 6.78
N ARG A 217 1.45 23.58 6.80
CA ARG A 217 1.99 24.19 5.56
C ARG A 217 2.89 23.26 4.72
N GLN A 218 3.40 22.19 5.33
CA GLN A 218 4.23 21.17 4.67
C GLN A 218 3.43 19.90 4.31
N GLY A 219 2.11 19.94 4.42
CA GLY A 219 1.23 18.79 4.22
C GLY A 219 0.87 18.08 5.52
N LEU A 220 0.83 16.74 5.49
CA LEU A 220 0.35 15.93 6.61
C LEU A 220 1.38 15.88 7.75
N ASN A 221 0.88 16.01 8.98
CA ASN A 221 1.63 15.90 10.22
C ASN A 221 0.91 14.91 11.15
N PRO A 222 1.23 13.60 11.08
CA PRO A 222 0.67 12.59 11.96
C PRO A 222 1.00 12.90 13.43
N ILE A 223 0.06 12.62 14.33
CA ILE A 223 0.23 12.89 15.77
C ILE A 223 0.00 11.62 16.59
N LEU A 224 -1.05 10.85 16.32
CA LEU A 224 -1.38 9.61 17.04
C LEU A 224 -1.51 8.45 16.07
N PHE A 225 -1.10 7.26 16.53
CA PHE A 225 -1.34 6.00 15.82
C PHE A 225 -1.82 4.90 16.77
N GLN A 226 -2.60 3.96 16.23
CA GLN A 226 -3.01 2.72 16.89
C GLN A 226 -2.94 1.56 15.89
N ILE A 227 -2.18 0.52 16.24
CA ILE A 227 -1.91 -0.69 15.45
C ILE A 227 -2.50 -1.89 16.17
N GLN A 228 -3.25 -2.72 15.45
CA GLN A 228 -3.70 -4.04 15.87
C GLN A 228 -3.35 -5.05 14.79
N GLY A 229 -2.66 -6.13 15.14
CA GLY A 229 -2.29 -7.23 14.23
C GLY A 229 -0.99 -7.02 13.42
N ALA A 230 -0.43 -8.14 12.92
CA ALA A 230 0.91 -8.18 12.31
C ALA A 230 1.01 -7.45 10.97
N VAL A 231 -0.05 -7.45 10.16
CA VAL A 231 -0.09 -6.73 8.88
C VAL A 231 0.02 -5.23 9.12
N SER A 232 -0.79 -4.67 10.02
CA SER A 232 -0.75 -3.26 10.42
C SER A 232 0.63 -2.79 10.91
N GLU A 233 1.33 -3.63 11.67
CA GLU A 233 2.71 -3.32 12.11
C GLU A 233 3.67 -3.27 10.91
N ARG A 234 3.58 -4.22 9.96
CA ARG A 234 4.39 -4.22 8.73
C ARG A 234 4.10 -3.02 7.83
N LEU A 235 2.84 -2.56 7.78
CA LEU A 235 2.45 -1.35 7.05
C LEU A 235 3.11 -0.09 7.64
N MET A 236 3.38 -0.04 8.95
CA MET A 236 4.01 1.10 9.62
C MET A 236 5.54 1.02 9.71
N ALA A 237 6.09 -0.16 10.01
CA ALA A 237 7.48 -0.32 10.47
C ALA A 237 8.54 0.09 9.44
N LEU A 238 9.50 0.94 9.84
CA LEU A 238 10.69 1.26 9.01
C LEU A 238 11.80 0.21 9.14
N LYS A 239 11.55 -0.84 9.91
CA LYS A 239 12.41 -2.00 10.09
C LYS A 239 11.69 -3.24 9.59
N GLU A 240 12.45 -4.30 9.41
CA GLU A 240 11.97 -5.60 8.99
C GLU A 240 10.98 -6.18 10.01
N VAL A 241 9.86 -6.68 9.51
CA VAL A 241 8.83 -7.38 10.31
C VAL A 241 8.62 -8.74 9.64
N PRO A 242 9.24 -9.82 10.18
CA PRO A 242 9.22 -11.14 9.54
C PRO A 242 7.81 -11.57 9.14
N GLU A 243 7.67 -12.24 7.99
CA GLU A 243 6.36 -12.70 7.49
C GLU A 243 5.58 -13.48 8.55
N ASN A 244 6.31 -14.36 9.26
CA ASN A 244 5.80 -15.31 10.26
C ASN A 244 5.70 -14.72 11.68
N SER A 245 5.76 -13.39 11.85
CA SER A 245 5.82 -12.74 13.17
C SER A 245 4.47 -12.75 13.93
N SER A 246 4.12 -13.91 14.49
CA SER A 246 3.07 -14.06 15.51
C SER A 246 3.41 -13.37 16.86
N ALA A 247 4.50 -12.59 16.92
CA ALA A 247 5.12 -12.08 18.13
C ALA A 247 4.54 -10.75 18.66
N LEU A 248 3.50 -10.20 18.01
CA LEU A 248 2.84 -9.01 18.53
C LEU A 248 2.00 -9.32 19.77
N PRO A 249 2.05 -8.48 20.82
CA PRO A 249 1.17 -8.64 21.97
C PRO A 249 -0.29 -8.46 21.54
N PRO A 250 -1.24 -9.25 22.08
CA PRO A 250 -2.65 -9.22 21.66
C PRO A 250 -3.37 -7.88 21.90
N LYS A 251 -2.76 -6.97 22.68
CA LYS A 251 -3.26 -5.61 22.96
C LYS A 251 -2.93 -4.56 21.89
N GLY A 252 -2.16 -4.91 20.85
CA GLY A 252 -1.73 -3.95 19.83
C GLY A 252 -0.67 -2.96 20.34
N ARG A 253 -0.38 -1.94 19.52
CA ARG A 253 0.61 -0.88 19.79
C ARG A 253 -0.01 0.48 19.47
N SER A 254 -0.02 1.40 20.42
CA SER A 254 -0.46 2.79 20.20
C SER A 254 0.59 3.77 20.73
N GLY A 255 0.65 4.97 20.14
CA GLY A 255 1.60 5.98 20.59
C GLY A 255 1.43 7.32 19.88
N ARG A 256 2.31 8.26 20.22
CA ARG A 256 2.47 9.54 19.52
C ARG A 256 3.54 9.39 18.42
N MET A 257 3.31 9.99 17.26
CA MET A 257 4.36 10.18 16.25
C MET A 257 5.28 11.34 16.65
N PRO A 258 6.58 11.34 16.31
CA PRO A 258 7.42 12.52 16.49
C PRO A 258 6.94 13.66 15.57
N ASP A 259 6.89 14.88 16.11
CA ASP A 259 6.30 16.03 15.43
C ASP A 259 7.03 16.37 14.12
N GLY A 260 6.27 16.62 13.04
CA GLY A 260 6.79 16.98 11.73
C GLY A 260 7.30 15.82 10.87
N LEU A 261 7.15 14.57 11.32
CA LEU A 261 7.55 13.38 10.55
C LEU A 261 6.32 12.65 9.98
N LEU A 262 6.36 12.26 8.72
CA LEU A 262 5.33 11.44 8.09
C LEU A 262 5.45 9.97 8.52
N ASP A 263 4.37 9.21 8.43
CA ASP A 263 4.44 7.74 8.41
C ASP A 263 4.22 7.20 6.99
N ARG A 264 4.43 5.90 6.78
CA ARG A 264 4.30 5.26 5.45
C ARG A 264 2.89 5.29 4.85
N GLN A 265 1.83 5.34 5.67
CA GLN A 265 0.45 5.38 5.19
C GLN A 265 -0.01 6.82 4.97
N SER A 266 0.39 7.77 5.82
CA SER A 266 0.21 9.21 5.53
C SER A 266 0.97 9.65 4.27
N LEU A 267 2.15 9.07 3.99
CA LEU A 267 2.90 9.33 2.75
C LEU A 267 2.05 9.12 1.47
N LEU A 268 1.16 8.12 1.47
CA LEU A 268 0.29 7.81 0.33
C LEU A 268 -0.66 8.96 -0.01
N TYR A 269 -0.95 9.82 0.96
CA TYR A 269 -1.89 10.95 0.86
C TYR A 269 -1.20 12.31 0.84
N GLN A 270 0.09 12.38 1.19
CA GLN A 270 0.88 13.63 1.23
C GLN A 270 0.76 14.43 -0.08
N PHE A 271 0.79 13.75 -1.23
CA PHE A 271 0.82 14.39 -2.54
C PHE A 271 -0.53 14.87 -3.06
N MET A 272 -1.65 14.56 -2.38
CA MET A 272 -2.96 15.18 -2.72
C MET A 272 -2.98 16.67 -2.35
N LEU A 273 -2.21 17.06 -1.35
CA LEU A 273 -2.16 18.43 -0.83
C LEU A 273 -1.22 19.30 -1.64
N GLN A 274 -0.15 18.69 -2.16
CA GLN A 274 0.83 19.35 -3.02
C GLN A 274 1.43 18.31 -3.98
N PRO A 275 1.36 18.54 -5.32
CA PRO A 275 1.99 17.67 -6.31
C PRO A 275 3.48 17.42 -6.03
N PRO A 276 4.01 16.21 -6.33
CA PRO A 276 5.42 15.92 -6.12
C PRO A 276 6.32 16.81 -6.99
N ALA A 277 7.45 17.24 -6.43
CA ALA A 277 8.41 18.05 -7.17
C ALA A 277 9.07 17.21 -8.29
N LEU A 278 9.12 17.77 -9.49
CA LEU A 278 9.63 17.07 -10.68
C LEU A 278 11.13 16.75 -10.58
N THR A 279 11.87 17.60 -9.89
CA THR A 279 13.29 17.43 -9.53
C THR A 279 13.53 16.38 -8.45
N GLY A 280 12.47 15.76 -7.93
CA GLY A 280 12.51 15.01 -6.68
C GLY A 280 12.55 15.91 -5.44
N GLY A 281 12.66 15.29 -4.28
CA GLY A 281 12.66 15.97 -2.99
C GLY A 281 13.10 15.08 -1.84
N LYS A 282 12.93 15.56 -0.61
CA LYS A 282 13.28 14.83 0.61
C LYS A 282 12.15 14.92 1.62
N LEU A 283 11.95 13.85 2.39
CA LEU A 283 11.01 13.82 3.51
C LEU A 283 11.48 12.82 4.57
N TRP A 284 11.06 13.05 5.81
CA TRP A 284 11.30 12.13 6.91
C TRP A 284 10.12 11.20 7.08
N LEU A 285 10.39 9.90 7.17
CA LEU A 285 9.42 8.91 7.59
C LEU A 285 9.71 8.45 9.03
N SER A 286 8.67 8.01 9.75
CA SER A 286 8.75 7.38 11.07
C SER A 286 7.70 6.25 11.22
N ASP A 287 8.01 5.28 12.09
CA ASP A 287 7.09 4.23 12.54
C ASP A 287 6.61 4.42 14.01
N GLY A 288 6.82 5.63 14.54
CA GLY A 288 6.56 6.01 15.93
C GLY A 288 7.69 5.66 16.91
N ALA A 289 8.70 4.90 16.50
CA ALA A 289 9.86 4.54 17.33
C ALA A 289 11.20 4.92 16.69
N THR A 290 11.30 4.81 15.37
CA THR A 290 12.46 5.16 14.56
C THR A 290 12.07 6.16 13.48
N HIS A 291 13.05 6.87 12.91
CA HIS A 291 12.82 7.76 11.78
C HIS A 291 14.02 7.72 10.82
N ARG A 292 13.77 7.99 9.53
CA ARG A 292 14.81 8.07 8.49
C ARG A 292 14.47 9.11 7.44
N LEU A 293 15.51 9.71 6.88
CA LEU A 293 15.40 10.63 5.75
C LEU A 293 15.36 9.83 4.45
N TYR A 294 14.27 9.96 3.69
CA TYR A 294 14.16 9.43 2.34
C TYR A 294 14.34 10.58 1.34
N THR A 295 15.12 10.32 0.29
CA THR A 295 15.15 11.14 -0.92
C THR A 295 14.27 10.44 -1.95
N TYR A 296 13.43 11.20 -2.64
CA TYR A 296 12.57 10.69 -3.70
C TYR A 296 12.87 11.33 -5.04
N ARG A 297 12.64 10.57 -6.11
CA ARG A 297 12.72 11.04 -7.50
C ARG A 297 11.51 10.57 -8.29
N LEU A 298 11.14 11.33 -9.32
CA LEU A 298 10.27 10.83 -10.37
C LEU A 298 11.04 9.77 -11.18
N ALA A 299 10.41 8.62 -11.42
CA ALA A 299 11.01 7.50 -12.16
C ALA A 299 10.39 7.29 -13.54
N GLY A 300 9.16 7.77 -13.76
CA GLY A 300 8.49 7.69 -15.06
C GLY A 300 6.98 7.91 -14.97
N ILE A 301 6.32 7.77 -16.12
CA ILE A 301 4.87 7.70 -16.28
C ILE A 301 4.53 6.31 -16.81
N GLU A 302 3.50 5.67 -16.27
CA GLU A 302 3.00 4.38 -16.76
C GLU A 302 1.47 4.31 -16.68
N THR A 303 0.86 3.44 -17.49
CA THR A 303 -0.59 3.17 -17.40
C THR A 303 -0.81 2.03 -16.42
N PHE A 304 -1.65 2.27 -15.41
CA PHE A 304 -2.05 1.29 -14.41
C PHE A 304 -3.53 0.95 -14.60
N ILE A 305 -3.92 -0.31 -14.37
CA ILE A 305 -5.32 -0.72 -14.44
C ILE A 305 -5.88 -0.80 -13.01
N ILE A 306 -6.81 0.09 -12.67
CA ILE A 306 -7.63 -0.04 -11.46
C ILE A 306 -8.95 -0.70 -11.88
N PRO A 307 -9.29 -1.92 -11.40
CA PRO A 307 -10.50 -2.66 -11.78
C PRO A 307 -11.81 -1.85 -11.85
N SER A 308 -12.03 -0.92 -10.92
CA SER A 308 -13.21 -0.03 -10.88
C SER A 308 -13.19 1.14 -11.87
N LEU A 309 -12.01 1.60 -12.30
CA LEU A 309 -11.83 2.83 -13.10
C LEU A 309 -11.25 2.57 -14.51
N GLY A 310 -10.81 1.34 -14.79
CA GLY A 310 -10.11 0.99 -16.02
C GLY A 310 -8.66 1.46 -16.03
N GLY A 311 -8.17 1.84 -17.22
CA GLY A 311 -6.79 2.31 -17.40
C GLY A 311 -6.62 3.76 -16.97
N VAL A 312 -5.83 3.98 -15.93
CA VAL A 312 -5.47 5.30 -15.42
C VAL A 312 -3.98 5.58 -15.65
N ARG A 313 -3.65 6.84 -15.95
CA ARG A 313 -2.26 7.29 -16.06
C ARG A 313 -1.69 7.52 -14.67
N THR A 314 -0.52 6.96 -14.39
CA THR A 314 0.20 7.14 -13.13
C THR A 314 1.58 7.76 -13.33
N ILE A 315 2.05 8.50 -12.35
CA ILE A 315 3.48 8.78 -12.17
C ILE A 315 4.05 7.82 -11.13
N LYS A 316 5.27 7.34 -11.35
CA LYS A 316 6.00 6.51 -10.40
C LYS A 316 7.03 7.35 -9.66
N LEU A 317 6.90 7.45 -8.34
CA LEU A 317 7.92 7.98 -7.44
C LEU A 317 8.74 6.82 -6.84
N VAL A 318 10.05 7.01 -6.70
CA VAL A 318 10.96 6.06 -6.04
C VAL A 318 11.65 6.78 -4.88
N PHE A 319 11.49 6.24 -3.68
CA PHE A 319 12.05 6.70 -2.42
C PHE A 319 13.17 5.76 -1.98
N SER A 320 14.33 6.33 -1.65
CA SER A 320 15.49 5.60 -1.14
C SER A 320 16.15 6.40 -0.01
N THR A 321 16.89 5.72 0.86
CA THR A 321 17.67 6.36 1.93
C THR A 321 19.14 5.95 1.81
N SER A 322 20.07 6.74 2.35
CA SER A 322 21.50 6.43 2.35
C SER A 322 21.84 5.25 3.28
N ASP A 323 21.01 5.03 4.30
CA ASP A 323 21.34 4.20 5.46
C ASP A 323 20.73 2.79 5.34
N SER A 324 20.24 2.43 4.16
CA SER A 324 19.49 1.20 3.90
C SER A 324 19.37 0.94 2.40
N PRO A 325 19.54 -0.30 1.91
CA PRO A 325 19.17 -0.69 0.54
C PRO A 325 17.64 -0.77 0.32
N GLU A 326 16.85 -0.42 1.34
CA GLU A 326 15.38 -0.39 1.30
C GLU A 326 14.85 0.66 0.31
N ILE A 327 13.83 0.26 -0.46
CA ILE A 327 13.18 1.10 -1.47
C ILE A 327 11.67 1.11 -1.22
N VAL A 328 11.05 2.29 -1.29
CA VAL A 328 9.60 2.42 -1.46
C VAL A 328 9.34 2.99 -2.85
N GLU A 329 8.41 2.38 -3.58
CA GLU A 329 7.91 2.88 -4.86
C GLU A 329 6.43 3.19 -4.75
N LEU A 330 5.99 4.33 -5.26
CA LEU A 330 4.64 4.84 -5.10
C LEU A 330 4.11 5.32 -6.45
N TRP A 331 2.97 4.78 -6.87
CA TRP A 331 2.29 5.15 -8.09
C TRP A 331 1.10 6.03 -7.75
N LEU A 332 1.10 7.24 -8.28
CA LEU A 332 0.08 8.26 -8.02
C LEU A 332 -0.64 8.61 -9.33
N VAL A 333 -1.96 8.82 -9.28
CA VAL A 333 -2.77 9.18 -10.45
C VAL A 333 -2.91 10.72 -10.53
N PRO A 334 -2.20 11.44 -11.41
CA PRO A 334 -2.23 12.92 -11.41
C PRO A 334 -3.63 13.47 -11.69
N ASP A 335 -4.38 12.77 -12.54
CA ASP A 335 -5.74 13.13 -12.96
C ASP A 335 -6.78 12.94 -11.83
N LEU A 336 -6.43 12.20 -10.77
CA LEU A 336 -7.25 11.99 -9.58
C LEU A 336 -6.53 12.55 -8.33
N HIS A 337 -6.14 13.83 -8.37
CA HIS A 337 -5.50 14.53 -7.25
C HIS A 337 -4.26 13.81 -6.67
N TYR A 338 -3.47 13.14 -7.50
CA TYR A 338 -2.32 12.33 -7.07
C TYR A 338 -2.67 11.27 -6.00
N LEU A 339 -3.87 10.71 -6.03
CA LEU A 339 -4.25 9.58 -5.19
C LEU A 339 -3.44 8.32 -5.56
N PRO A 340 -3.15 7.44 -4.58
CA PRO A 340 -2.32 6.26 -4.81
C PRO A 340 -3.07 5.19 -5.62
N ALA A 341 -2.40 4.61 -6.61
CA ALA A 341 -2.85 3.42 -7.34
C ALA A 341 -2.12 2.14 -6.88
N LYS A 342 -0.87 2.29 -6.44
CA LYS A 342 -0.04 1.19 -5.93
C LYS A 342 1.06 1.74 -5.03
N VAL A 343 1.45 0.98 -4.01
CA VAL A 343 2.74 1.13 -3.32
C VAL A 343 3.45 -0.21 -3.30
N ARG A 344 4.76 -0.21 -3.56
CA ARG A 344 5.65 -1.38 -3.44
C ARG A 344 6.76 -1.04 -2.46
N HIS A 345 6.89 -1.83 -1.42
CA HIS A 345 8.01 -1.79 -0.49
C HIS A 345 8.95 -2.95 -0.80
N ILE A 346 10.25 -2.67 -0.81
CA ILE A 346 11.34 -3.63 -0.93
C ILE A 346 12.20 -3.43 0.32
N ASP A 347 12.22 -4.43 1.20
CA ASP A 347 13.00 -4.36 2.44
C ASP A 347 14.51 -4.64 2.20
N ARG A 348 15.26 -4.72 3.30
CA ARG A 348 16.72 -4.89 3.27
C ARG A 348 17.17 -6.28 2.78
N GLN A 349 16.29 -7.27 2.86
CA GLN A 349 16.49 -8.64 2.36
C GLN A 349 16.01 -8.78 0.92
N GLY A 350 15.39 -7.73 0.35
CA GLY A 350 14.74 -7.78 -0.95
C GLY A 350 13.35 -8.44 -0.90
N VAL A 351 12.76 -8.64 0.29
CA VAL A 351 11.37 -9.09 0.38
C VAL A 351 10.48 -7.96 -0.13
N VAL A 352 9.62 -8.31 -1.09
CA VAL A 352 8.68 -7.39 -1.71
C VAL A 352 7.34 -7.49 -1.00
N THR A 353 6.76 -6.35 -0.63
CA THR A 353 5.35 -6.25 -0.26
C THR A 353 4.69 -5.16 -1.11
N GLU A 354 3.56 -5.47 -1.75
CA GLU A 354 2.79 -4.51 -2.53
C GLU A 354 1.41 -4.30 -1.92
N GLN A 355 0.92 -3.05 -1.94
CA GLN A 355 -0.50 -2.75 -1.84
C GLN A 355 -0.97 -2.26 -3.21
N VAL A 356 -1.99 -2.91 -3.77
CA VAL A 356 -2.52 -2.65 -5.12
C VAL A 356 -3.98 -2.23 -5.01
N VAL A 357 -4.32 -1.05 -5.54
CA VAL A 357 -5.69 -0.52 -5.47
C VAL A 357 -6.60 -1.24 -6.46
N ILE A 358 -7.74 -1.72 -5.95
CA ILE A 358 -8.81 -2.37 -6.72
C ILE A 358 -10.04 -1.46 -6.86
N SER A 359 -10.38 -0.70 -5.81
CA SER A 359 -11.43 0.33 -5.83
C SER A 359 -10.93 1.66 -5.30
N LEU A 360 -11.40 2.77 -5.86
CA LEU A 360 -11.01 4.13 -5.45
C LEU A 360 -12.16 5.11 -5.68
N ASP A 361 -12.64 5.71 -4.58
CA ASP A 361 -13.67 6.75 -4.54
C ASP A 361 -13.17 7.95 -3.72
N PHE A 362 -13.56 9.18 -4.08
CA PHE A 362 -13.22 10.38 -3.32
C PHE A 362 -14.26 11.51 -3.43
N SER A 363 -14.26 12.43 -2.47
CA SER A 363 -15.16 13.60 -2.38
C SER A 363 -14.54 14.79 -1.66
#